data_AF-A0A0S8KXD0-F1
#
_entry.id   AF-A0A0S8KXD0-F1
#
_cell.length_a   1.000
_cell.length_b   1.000
_cell.length_c   1.000
_cell.angle_alpha   90.00
_cell.angle_beta   90.00
_cell.angle_gamma   90.00
#
_symmetry.space_group_name_H-M   'P 1'
#
loop_
_entity.id
_entity.type
_entity.pdbx_description
1 polymer ?
#
loop_
_entity_poly.entity_id
_entity_poly.type
_entity_poly.pdbx_seq_one_letter_code
_entity_poly.pdbx_strand_id
1 'polypeptide(L)'
;MVRFLESLLYRIKEETRKIEKDVTMYNSDLEKNLSYQKMIGRLIRKKYWDILGIEAVRLDERLGENRIQAMKTIVGKQQDHKEILTIPEISAYDFFRYCEICYNANGYFRETRDKLSPREKYNQMADGRHGGLTEIEMHSKEDFREWYNSGKNPGAHPWEICRGGNSTHISLMVVESGDAWTLMLAGSSIARVEETVKMAVALYENNIPFILHEGEAILQMITGNDYIGIVPDHTYPVYCHSLFPKEDKIIDFMNLGHENTEAIISNAYWYPLKPILIT
;
A
#
# COMPACT_ATOMS: atom_id res chain seq x y z
N MET A 1 13.15 19.05 -34.16
CA MET A 1 13.66 19.32 -32.80
C MET A 1 13.72 20.83 -32.51
N VAL A 2 14.37 21.65 -33.34
CA VAL A 2 14.48 23.12 -33.19
C VAL A 2 13.11 23.83 -33.03
N ARG A 3 12.12 23.50 -33.89
CA ARG A 3 10.78 24.12 -33.84
C ARG A 3 9.98 23.87 -32.55
N PHE A 4 10.18 22.73 -31.89
CA PHE A 4 9.50 22.43 -30.62
C PHE A 4 10.08 23.28 -29.48
N LEU A 5 11.40 23.36 -29.39
CA LEU A 5 12.08 24.16 -28.37
C LEU A 5 11.79 25.66 -28.54
N GLU A 6 11.71 26.15 -29.78
CA GLU A 6 11.30 27.54 -30.06
C GLU A 6 9.86 27.81 -29.63
N SER A 7 8.94 26.89 -29.92
CA SER A 7 7.53 27.01 -29.52
C SER A 7 7.38 26.97 -27.99
N LEU A 8 8.11 26.08 -27.31
CA LEU A 8 8.11 25.98 -25.85
C LEU A 8 8.67 27.27 -25.23
N LEU A 9 9.80 27.77 -25.73
CA LEU A 9 10.41 29.01 -25.24
C LEU A 9 9.49 30.21 -25.44
N TYR A 10 8.81 30.29 -26.59
CA TYR A 10 7.81 31.31 -26.85
C TYR A 10 6.66 31.23 -25.84
N ARG A 11 6.13 30.03 -25.57
CA ARG A 11 5.03 29.85 -24.62
C ARG A 11 5.43 30.21 -23.19
N ILE A 12 6.63 29.80 -22.76
CA ILE A 12 7.16 30.17 -21.44
C ILE A 12 7.22 31.70 -21.30
N LYS A 13 7.80 32.39 -22.29
CA LYS A 13 7.89 33.86 -22.27
C LYS A 13 6.52 34.53 -22.20
N GLU A 14 5.55 34.04 -22.96
CA GLU A 14 4.18 34.57 -22.93
C GLU A 14 3.51 34.36 -21.56
N GLU A 15 3.60 33.16 -20.98
CA GLU A 15 3.00 32.91 -19.65
C GLU A 15 3.71 33.72 -18.55
N THR A 16 5.05 33.86 -18.59
CA THR A 16 5.79 34.72 -17.66
C THR A 16 5.35 36.17 -17.74
N ARG A 17 5.15 36.73 -18.95
CA ARG A 17 4.66 38.10 -19.11
C ARG A 17 3.27 38.31 -18.53
N LYS A 18 2.38 37.31 -18.62
CA LYS A 18 1.05 37.40 -18.00
C LYS A 18 1.15 37.45 -16.47
N ILE A 19 2.01 36.61 -15.89
CA ILE A 19 2.29 36.59 -14.45
C ILE A 19 2.82 37.97 -14.01
N GLU A 20 3.85 38.50 -14.67
CA GLU A 20 4.45 39.80 -14.38
C GLU A 20 3.46 40.96 -14.50
N LYS A 21 2.52 40.89 -15.45
CA LYS A 21 1.54 41.95 -15.68
C LYS A 21 0.51 42.04 -14.57
N ASP A 22 -0.06 40.90 -14.17
CA ASP A 22 -1.09 40.83 -13.12
C ASP A 22 -1.21 39.41 -12.58
N VAL A 23 -0.51 39.14 -11.49
CA VAL A 23 -0.51 37.83 -10.83
C VAL A 23 -1.88 37.44 -10.28
N THR A 24 -2.70 38.41 -9.86
CA THR A 24 -4.06 38.16 -9.33
C THR A 24 -4.98 37.70 -10.46
N MET A 25 -4.94 38.40 -11.60
CA MET A 25 -5.69 38.00 -12.79
C MET A 25 -5.21 36.65 -13.32
N TYR A 26 -3.90 36.39 -13.30
CA TYR A 26 -3.34 35.11 -13.72
C TYR A 26 -3.83 33.94 -12.84
N ASN A 27 -3.76 34.09 -11.51
CA ASN A 27 -4.29 33.08 -10.59
C ASN A 27 -5.80 32.84 -10.80
N SER A 28 -6.57 33.93 -11.01
CA SER A 28 -8.01 33.83 -11.30
C SER A 28 -8.32 33.12 -12.62
N ASP A 29 -7.47 33.28 -13.64
CA ASP A 29 -7.58 32.59 -14.92
C ASP A 29 -7.26 31.09 -14.75
N LEU A 30 -6.19 30.75 -14.02
CA LEU A 30 -5.83 29.37 -13.71
C LEU A 30 -6.95 28.64 -12.96
N GLU A 31 -7.53 29.24 -11.92
CA GLU A 31 -8.63 28.64 -11.16
C GLU A 31 -9.85 28.31 -12.03
N LYS A 32 -10.09 29.08 -13.09
CA LYS A 32 -11.24 28.89 -13.99
C LYS A 32 -10.95 27.92 -15.13
N ASN A 33 -9.73 27.90 -15.63
CA ASN A 33 -9.40 27.29 -16.92
C ASN A 33 -8.42 26.12 -16.83
N LEU A 34 -7.82 25.85 -15.66
CA LEU A 34 -6.93 24.71 -15.50
C LEU A 34 -7.71 23.40 -15.64
N SER A 35 -7.24 22.52 -16.52
CA SER A 35 -7.82 21.18 -16.68
C SER A 35 -7.72 20.38 -15.38
N TYR A 36 -8.79 19.66 -15.04
CA TYR A 36 -8.82 18.72 -13.90
C TYR A 36 -7.71 17.66 -13.95
N GLN A 37 -7.21 17.30 -15.14
CA GLN A 37 -6.05 16.40 -15.29
C GLN A 37 -4.75 16.97 -14.72
N LYS A 38 -4.70 18.29 -14.47
CA LYS A 38 -3.57 18.99 -13.88
C LYS A 38 -3.80 19.35 -12.41
N MET A 39 -4.98 19.05 -11.88
CA MET A 39 -5.38 19.38 -10.51
C MET A 39 -5.13 18.20 -9.57
N ILE A 40 -5.10 18.50 -8.28
CA ILE A 40 -5.11 17.51 -7.21
C ILE A 40 -6.54 17.43 -6.69
N GLY A 41 -7.06 16.22 -6.52
CA GLY A 41 -8.40 15.98 -6.00
C GLY A 41 -8.48 14.69 -5.21
N ARG A 42 -9.63 14.40 -4.61
CA ARG A 42 -9.89 13.12 -3.96
C ARG A 42 -11.31 12.65 -4.23
N LEU A 43 -11.51 11.35 -4.20
CA LEU A 43 -12.81 10.72 -4.41
C LEU A 43 -13.00 9.60 -3.38
N ILE A 44 -14.20 9.48 -2.81
CA ILE A 44 -14.53 8.35 -1.92
C ILE A 44 -14.51 7.06 -2.77
N ARG A 45 -13.76 6.04 -2.33
CA ARG A 45 -13.60 4.79 -3.10
C ARG A 45 -14.93 4.12 -3.44
N LYS A 46 -15.89 4.11 -2.51
CA LYS A 46 -17.22 3.57 -2.79
C LYS A 46 -17.95 4.32 -3.92
N LYS A 47 -17.79 5.65 -4.00
CA LYS A 47 -18.31 6.43 -5.13
C LYS A 47 -17.58 6.10 -6.42
N TYR A 48 -16.27 5.89 -6.35
CA TYR A 48 -15.51 5.42 -7.50
C TYR A 48 -15.99 4.04 -7.99
N TRP A 49 -16.26 3.11 -7.07
CA TRP A 49 -16.87 1.82 -7.39
C TRP A 49 -18.24 1.96 -8.04
N ASP A 50 -19.11 2.83 -7.51
CA ASP A 50 -20.44 3.09 -8.09
C ASP A 50 -20.33 3.62 -9.53
N ILE A 51 -19.35 4.49 -9.80
CA ILE A 51 -19.08 5.05 -11.14
C ILE A 51 -18.62 3.97 -12.12
N LEU A 52 -17.69 3.10 -11.71
CA LEU A 52 -17.17 2.03 -12.56
C LEU A 52 -18.16 0.86 -12.74
N GLY A 53 -19.14 0.71 -11.84
CA GLY A 53 -20.13 -0.36 -11.89
C GLY A 53 -19.48 -1.75 -11.89
N ILE A 54 -19.75 -2.54 -12.93
CA ILE A 54 -19.27 -3.93 -13.05
C ILE A 54 -17.74 -4.04 -13.24
N GLU A 55 -17.07 -2.95 -13.65
CA GLU A 55 -15.62 -2.92 -13.85
C GLU A 55 -14.87 -2.61 -12.54
N ALA A 56 -15.58 -2.22 -11.49
CA ALA A 56 -14.99 -1.92 -10.20
C ALA A 56 -14.34 -3.17 -9.57
N VAL A 57 -13.13 -2.99 -9.02
CA VAL A 57 -12.55 -3.95 -8.09
C VAL A 57 -13.22 -3.79 -6.72
N ARG A 58 -14.31 -4.53 -6.52
CA ARG A 58 -15.11 -4.56 -5.28
C ARG A 58 -14.49 -5.47 -4.22
N LEU A 59 -13.60 -4.91 -3.41
CA LEU A 59 -12.92 -5.64 -2.34
C LEU A 59 -13.89 -6.15 -1.27
N ASP A 60 -14.94 -5.38 -0.98
CA ASP A 60 -16.02 -5.74 -0.07
C ASP A 60 -16.72 -7.04 -0.51
N GLU A 61 -17.01 -7.14 -1.81
CA GLU A 61 -17.65 -8.33 -2.40
C GLU A 61 -16.67 -9.52 -2.48
N ARG A 62 -15.42 -9.29 -2.92
CA ARG A 62 -14.41 -10.36 -3.07
C ARG A 62 -14.00 -10.97 -1.74
N LEU A 63 -13.89 -10.17 -0.69
CA LEU A 63 -13.52 -10.64 0.65
C LEU A 63 -14.69 -11.28 1.38
N GLY A 64 -15.89 -10.75 1.18
CA GLY A 64 -17.13 -11.19 1.83
C GLY A 64 -17.23 -10.74 3.30
N GLU A 65 -18.46 -10.70 3.81
CA GLU A 65 -18.78 -10.16 5.13
C GLU A 65 -17.97 -10.79 6.27
N ASN A 66 -17.74 -12.11 6.23
CA ASN A 66 -17.01 -12.81 7.28
C ASN A 66 -15.57 -12.29 7.45
N ARG A 67 -14.86 -12.04 6.34
CA ARG A 67 -13.49 -11.50 6.40
C ARG A 67 -13.48 -10.04 6.79
N ILE A 68 -14.44 -9.26 6.31
CA ILE A 68 -14.60 -7.86 6.73
C ILE A 68 -14.85 -7.77 8.24
N GLN A 69 -15.68 -8.65 8.79
CA GLN A 69 -15.96 -8.69 10.22
C GLN A 69 -14.74 -9.12 11.04
N ALA A 70 -13.99 -10.13 10.56
CA ALA A 70 -12.72 -10.51 11.18
C ALA A 70 -11.71 -9.34 11.18
N MET A 71 -11.62 -8.59 10.07
CA MET A 71 -10.77 -7.40 9.98
C MET A 71 -11.18 -6.30 10.96
N LYS A 72 -12.48 -6.01 11.12
CA LYS A 72 -12.97 -5.07 12.15
C LYS A 72 -12.51 -5.50 13.55
N THR A 73 -12.57 -6.80 13.86
CA THR A 73 -12.10 -7.33 15.15
C THR A 73 -10.58 -7.20 15.30
N ILE A 74 -9.80 -7.56 14.28
CA ILE A 74 -8.33 -7.44 14.29
C ILE A 74 -7.92 -5.99 14.53
N VAL A 75 -8.47 -5.05 13.76
CA VAL A 75 -8.14 -3.62 13.86
C VAL A 75 -8.59 -3.03 15.19
N GLY A 76 -9.79 -3.37 15.67
CA GLY A 76 -10.29 -2.89 16.97
C GLY A 76 -9.42 -3.35 18.14
N LYS A 77 -8.94 -4.61 18.13
CA LYS A 77 -8.01 -5.12 19.15
C LYS A 77 -6.67 -4.38 19.16
N GLN A 78 -6.16 -4.02 17.98
CA GLN A 78 -4.86 -3.36 17.85
C GLN A 78 -4.92 -1.86 18.18
N GLN A 79 -6.04 -1.16 17.92
CA GLN A 79 -6.23 0.25 18.30
C GLN A 79 -6.32 0.47 19.81
N ASP A 80 -6.92 -0.49 20.50
CA ASP A 80 -7.11 -0.38 21.94
C ASP A 80 -5.79 -0.47 22.74
N HIS A 81 -4.66 -0.81 22.09
CA HIS A 81 -3.34 -1.02 22.71
C HIS A 81 -3.37 -1.93 23.96
N LYS A 82 -4.43 -2.75 24.11
CA LYS A 82 -4.71 -3.52 25.32
C LYS A 82 -3.82 -4.74 25.47
N GLU A 83 -3.25 -5.23 24.38
CA GLU A 83 -2.41 -6.43 24.37
C GLU A 83 -1.09 -6.14 23.67
N ILE A 84 0.02 -6.36 24.39
CA ILE A 84 1.34 -6.42 23.77
C ILE A 84 1.39 -7.75 23.00
N LEU A 85 1.30 -7.69 21.67
CA LEU A 85 1.27 -8.87 20.81
C LEU A 85 2.70 -9.40 20.61
N THR A 86 3.17 -10.20 21.56
CA THR A 86 4.51 -10.80 21.52
C THR A 86 4.48 -12.31 21.38
N ILE A 87 5.54 -12.80 20.75
CA ILE A 87 5.88 -14.21 20.60
C ILE A 87 7.15 -14.41 21.46
N PRO A 88 7.10 -15.21 22.55
CA PRO A 88 8.25 -15.33 23.46
C PRO A 88 9.52 -15.81 22.76
N GLU A 89 9.39 -16.81 21.88
CA GLU A 89 10.52 -17.40 21.16
C GLU A 89 10.09 -17.78 19.74
N ILE A 90 11.01 -17.65 18.79
CA ILE A 90 10.77 -17.97 17.39
C ILE A 90 12.00 -18.66 16.80
N SER A 91 11.78 -19.67 15.96
CA SER A 91 12.79 -20.31 15.12
C SER A 91 12.52 -20.02 13.63
N ALA A 92 13.47 -20.35 12.75
CA ALA A 92 13.24 -20.24 11.31
C ALA A 92 12.04 -21.10 10.84
N TYR A 93 11.87 -22.28 11.45
CA TYR A 93 10.72 -23.15 11.19
C TYR A 93 9.41 -22.43 11.51
N ASP A 94 9.29 -21.80 12.69
CA ASP A 94 8.08 -21.09 13.09
C ASP A 94 7.75 -19.95 12.12
N PHE A 95 8.77 -19.17 11.73
CA PHE A 95 8.59 -18.12 10.72
C PHE A 95 8.09 -18.68 9.38
N PHE A 96 8.70 -19.76 8.86
CA PHE A 96 8.25 -20.39 7.62
C PHE A 96 6.85 -21.01 7.77
N ARG A 97 6.48 -21.51 8.95
CA ARG A 97 5.11 -21.97 9.24
C ARG A 97 4.10 -20.81 9.17
N TYR A 98 4.43 -19.64 9.69
CA TYR A 98 3.56 -18.46 9.55
C TYR A 98 3.41 -18.05 8.09
N CYS A 99 4.51 -18.06 7.32
CA CYS A 99 4.46 -17.82 5.88
C CYS A 99 3.56 -18.84 5.16
N GLU A 100 3.66 -20.12 5.50
CA GLU A 100 2.80 -21.15 4.91
C GLU A 100 1.32 -20.89 5.17
N ILE A 101 0.94 -20.49 6.39
CA ILE A 101 -0.45 -20.15 6.73
C ILE A 101 -0.95 -19.03 5.81
N CYS A 102 -0.15 -17.98 5.64
CA CYS A 102 -0.43 -16.86 4.73
C CYS A 102 -0.59 -17.31 3.27
N TYR A 103 0.27 -18.21 2.79
CA TYR A 103 0.21 -18.72 1.42
C TYR A 103 -0.99 -19.64 1.18
N ASN A 104 -1.31 -20.49 2.15
CA ASN A 104 -2.46 -21.39 2.10
C ASN A 104 -3.77 -20.58 2.05
N ALA A 105 -3.86 -19.49 2.80
CA ALA A 105 -5.02 -18.58 2.80
C ALA A 105 -5.29 -17.94 1.43
N ASN A 106 -4.25 -17.79 0.62
CA ASN A 106 -4.31 -17.26 -0.75
C ASN A 106 -4.37 -18.36 -1.82
N GLY A 107 -4.28 -19.63 -1.43
CA GLY A 107 -4.33 -20.75 -2.37
C GLY A 107 -3.17 -20.82 -3.35
N TYR A 108 -2.04 -20.16 -3.08
CA TYR A 108 -0.91 -20.07 -4.03
C TYR A 108 -0.38 -21.44 -4.48
N PHE A 109 -0.50 -22.45 -3.61
CA PHE A 109 0.01 -23.81 -3.85
C PHE A 109 -1.11 -24.85 -4.02
N ARG A 110 -2.36 -24.42 -4.26
CA ARG A 110 -3.51 -25.34 -4.34
C ARG A 110 -3.38 -26.34 -5.48
N GLU A 111 -2.83 -25.91 -6.61
CA GLU A 111 -2.64 -26.73 -7.82
C GLU A 111 -1.28 -27.45 -7.84
N THR A 112 -0.45 -27.26 -6.81
CA THR A 112 0.86 -27.90 -6.73
C THR A 112 0.70 -29.39 -6.41
N ARG A 113 1.25 -30.25 -7.26
CA ARG A 113 1.19 -31.72 -7.09
C ARG A 113 2.12 -32.21 -5.97
N ASP A 114 3.21 -31.50 -5.73
CA ASP A 114 4.21 -31.84 -4.73
C ASP A 114 3.85 -31.26 -3.36
N LYS A 115 4.11 -32.04 -2.31
CA LYS A 115 4.00 -31.57 -0.93
C LYS A 115 5.23 -30.74 -0.57
N LEU A 116 5.15 -29.44 -0.84
CA LEU A 116 6.19 -28.49 -0.46
C LEU A 116 6.21 -28.29 1.06
N SER A 117 7.41 -28.29 1.63
CA SER A 117 7.68 -27.85 2.99
C SER A 117 7.44 -26.34 3.13
N PRO A 118 7.27 -25.83 4.37
CA PRO A 118 7.12 -24.40 4.63
C PRO A 118 8.27 -23.55 4.06
N ARG A 119 9.51 -24.02 4.20
CA ARG A 119 10.70 -23.35 3.65
C ARG A 119 10.68 -23.29 2.13
N GLU A 120 10.26 -24.38 1.47
CA GLU A 120 10.16 -24.41 -0.01
C GLU A 120 9.07 -23.46 -0.51
N LYS A 121 7.93 -23.39 0.18
CA LYS A 121 6.89 -22.41 -0.14
C LYS A 121 7.39 -20.98 0.00
N TYR A 122 8.13 -20.69 1.07
CA TYR A 122 8.79 -19.40 1.25
C TYR A 122 9.75 -19.09 0.10
N ASN A 123 10.64 -20.02 -0.26
CA ASN A 123 11.60 -19.83 -1.36
C ASN A 123 10.93 -19.58 -2.72
N GLN A 124 9.72 -20.10 -2.95
CA GLN A 124 8.99 -19.87 -4.19
C GLN A 124 8.26 -18.52 -4.24
N MET A 125 7.81 -17.98 -3.10
CA MET A 125 7.03 -16.73 -3.06
C MET A 125 7.85 -15.50 -2.73
N ALA A 126 8.83 -15.66 -1.84
CA ALA A 126 9.66 -14.58 -1.35
C ALA A 126 10.53 -14.00 -2.47
N ASP A 127 11.07 -12.82 -2.21
CA ASP A 127 11.92 -12.09 -3.14
C ASP A 127 13.32 -12.75 -3.36
N GLY A 128 13.71 -13.68 -2.48
CA GLY A 128 14.93 -14.48 -2.64
C GLY A 128 16.17 -13.84 -2.02
N ARG A 129 16.13 -12.56 -1.63
CA ARG A 129 17.18 -11.89 -0.85
C ARG A 129 17.08 -12.24 0.64
N HIS A 130 17.03 -13.52 1.01
CA HIS A 130 16.77 -13.96 2.39
C HIS A 130 17.96 -13.82 3.36
N GLY A 131 19.14 -13.39 2.90
CA GLY A 131 20.30 -13.12 3.76
C GLY A 131 20.75 -14.33 4.60
N GLY A 132 20.72 -15.54 4.05
CA GLY A 132 21.09 -16.76 4.78
C GLY A 132 20.03 -17.31 5.75
N LEU A 133 18.84 -16.69 5.87
CA LEU A 133 17.75 -17.22 6.73
C LEU A 133 17.37 -18.67 6.43
N THR A 134 17.49 -19.10 5.18
CA THR A 134 17.12 -20.47 4.76
C THR A 134 18.20 -21.51 5.06
N GLU A 135 19.37 -21.07 5.51
CA GLU A 135 20.59 -21.87 5.71
C GLU A 135 20.85 -22.19 7.18
N ILE A 136 20.19 -21.50 8.11
CA ILE A 136 20.32 -21.74 9.55
C ILE A 136 19.54 -22.98 10.00
N GLU A 137 19.85 -23.51 11.19
CA GLU A 137 19.12 -24.64 11.73
C GLU A 137 17.67 -24.29 12.03
N MET A 138 16.75 -25.00 11.36
CA MET A 138 15.34 -24.60 11.30
C MET A 138 14.67 -24.50 12.67
N HIS A 139 15.05 -25.36 13.62
CA HIS A 139 14.40 -25.47 14.92
C HIS A 139 15.21 -24.82 16.06
N SER A 140 16.39 -24.25 15.77
CA SER A 140 17.22 -23.57 16.77
C SER A 140 16.74 -22.11 16.93
N LYS A 141 16.33 -21.75 18.15
CA LYS A 141 15.91 -20.38 18.49
C LYS A 141 17.14 -19.49 18.66
N GLU A 142 18.21 -20.07 19.15
CA GLU A 142 19.52 -19.48 19.33
C GLU A 142 20.11 -19.10 17.97
N ASP A 143 20.12 -20.02 17.00
CA ASP A 143 20.63 -19.75 15.65
C ASP A 143 19.80 -18.67 14.95
N PHE A 144 18.47 -18.67 15.13
CA PHE A 144 17.60 -17.62 14.60
C PHE A 144 17.95 -16.25 15.18
N ARG A 145 18.12 -16.16 16.51
CA ARG A 145 18.47 -14.91 17.20
C ARG A 145 19.88 -14.45 16.84
N GLU A 146 20.85 -15.36 16.73
CA GLU A 146 22.21 -15.06 16.29
C GLU A 146 22.22 -14.54 14.85
N TRP A 147 21.52 -15.21 13.94
CA TRP A 147 21.37 -14.78 12.55
C TRP A 147 20.76 -13.38 12.46
N TYR A 148 19.66 -13.15 13.17
CA TYR A 148 18.96 -11.86 13.20
C TYR A 148 19.90 -10.73 13.66
N ASN A 149 20.69 -10.98 14.72
CA ASN A 149 21.60 -9.99 15.31
C ASN A 149 22.98 -9.92 14.65
N SER A 150 23.28 -10.81 13.68
CA SER A 150 24.61 -10.88 13.06
C SER A 150 24.99 -9.64 12.25
N GLY A 151 24.02 -8.84 11.79
CA GLY A 151 24.25 -7.67 10.94
C GLY A 151 24.84 -8.00 9.56
N LYS A 152 24.98 -9.29 9.21
CA LYS A 152 25.71 -9.76 8.02
C LYS A 152 24.97 -9.65 6.69
N ASN A 153 23.80 -8.99 6.66
CA ASN A 153 22.91 -9.03 5.50
C ASN A 153 22.50 -7.65 4.94
N PRO A 154 23.44 -6.74 4.61
CA PRO A 154 23.09 -5.48 3.96
C PRO A 154 22.31 -5.73 2.65
N GLY A 155 21.12 -5.13 2.54
CA GLY A 155 20.26 -5.27 1.37
C GLY A 155 19.46 -6.59 1.28
N ALA A 156 19.47 -7.41 2.33
CA ALA A 156 18.58 -8.57 2.41
C ALA A 156 17.16 -8.19 2.80
N HIS A 157 16.20 -8.87 2.20
CA HIS A 157 14.77 -8.70 2.37
C HIS A 157 14.11 -10.01 2.85
N PRO A 158 14.54 -10.60 3.98
CA PRO A 158 14.00 -11.88 4.44
C PRO A 158 12.50 -11.84 4.75
N TRP A 159 11.97 -10.64 5.01
CA TRP A 159 10.59 -10.42 5.40
C TRP A 159 9.65 -10.21 4.22
N GLU A 160 10.14 -9.98 2.99
CA GLU A 160 9.31 -9.86 1.78
C GLU A 160 8.82 -11.24 1.34
N ILE A 161 7.78 -11.74 2.02
CA ILE A 161 7.19 -13.06 1.81
C ILE A 161 6.44 -13.17 0.48
N CYS A 162 6.09 -12.04 -0.13
CA CYS A 162 5.65 -12.00 -1.52
C CYS A 162 6.42 -10.94 -2.27
N ARG A 163 7.20 -11.38 -3.27
CA ARG A 163 7.97 -10.49 -4.14
C ARG A 163 7.09 -9.41 -4.77
N GLY A 164 7.64 -8.21 -4.91
CA GLY A 164 6.97 -7.07 -5.53
C GLY A 164 7.91 -5.88 -5.63
N GLY A 165 7.44 -4.80 -6.25
CA GLY A 165 8.13 -3.52 -6.18
C GLY A 165 8.04 -2.91 -4.79
N ASN A 166 8.70 -1.76 -4.60
CA ASN A 166 8.71 -1.06 -3.30
C ASN A 166 7.30 -0.75 -2.74
N SER A 167 6.26 -0.71 -3.58
CA SER A 167 4.87 -0.44 -3.20
C SER A 167 3.93 -1.63 -3.39
N THR A 168 4.41 -2.80 -3.80
CA THR A 168 3.56 -3.96 -4.18
C THR A 168 4.03 -5.30 -3.60
N HIS A 169 5.07 -5.33 -2.77
CA HIS A 169 5.41 -6.53 -2.01
C HIS A 169 4.47 -6.69 -0.79
N ILE A 170 4.42 -7.91 -0.23
CA ILE A 170 3.81 -8.15 1.09
C ILE A 170 4.95 -8.59 2.01
N SER A 171 5.05 -7.95 3.17
CA SER A 171 6.07 -8.23 4.16
C SER A 171 5.46 -8.83 5.43
N LEU A 172 6.08 -9.89 5.95
CA LEU A 172 5.82 -10.43 7.27
C LEU A 172 7.12 -10.27 8.07
N MET A 173 7.22 -9.14 8.75
CA MET A 173 8.42 -8.73 9.48
C MET A 173 8.43 -9.34 10.87
N VAL A 174 9.60 -9.80 11.29
CA VAL A 174 9.87 -10.22 12.67
C VAL A 174 10.77 -9.14 13.28
N VAL A 175 10.36 -8.60 14.43
CA VAL A 175 11.07 -7.54 15.14
C VAL A 175 11.33 -7.97 16.57
N GLU A 176 12.61 -8.02 16.97
CA GLU A 176 13.00 -8.27 18.36
C GLU A 176 12.51 -7.11 19.25
N SER A 177 11.78 -7.44 20.32
CA SER A 177 11.10 -6.50 21.23
C SER A 177 11.43 -6.86 22.67
N GLY A 178 12.67 -6.55 23.09
CA GLY A 178 13.23 -7.03 24.36
C GLY A 178 13.54 -8.52 24.30
N ASP A 179 13.04 -9.29 25.26
CA ASP A 179 13.25 -10.74 25.29
C ASP A 179 12.31 -11.52 24.35
N ALA A 180 11.31 -10.86 23.78
CA ALA A 180 10.30 -11.45 22.90
C ALA A 180 10.37 -10.90 21.47
N TRP A 181 9.48 -11.39 20.61
CA TRP A 181 9.40 -11.05 19.19
C TRP A 181 8.04 -10.48 18.86
N THR A 182 7.99 -9.53 17.93
CA THR A 182 6.77 -8.98 17.35
C THR A 182 6.70 -9.37 15.89
N LEU A 183 5.56 -9.91 15.47
CA LEU A 183 5.26 -10.18 14.06
C LEU A 183 4.47 -9.01 13.49
N MET A 184 4.87 -8.48 12.33
CA MET A 184 4.19 -7.37 11.67
C MET A 184 3.90 -7.71 10.20
N LEU A 185 2.62 -7.72 9.83
CA LEU A 185 2.16 -7.91 8.47
C LEU A 185 1.96 -6.54 7.80
N ALA A 186 2.57 -6.33 6.64
CA ALA A 186 2.44 -5.11 5.84
C ALA A 186 2.16 -5.43 4.37
N GLY A 187 1.22 -4.70 3.75
CA GLY A 187 0.81 -4.92 2.37
C GLY A 187 -0.49 -4.19 2.02
N SER A 188 -0.49 -2.85 2.11
CA SER A 188 -1.66 -1.99 1.91
C SER A 188 -1.93 -1.59 0.46
N SER A 189 -1.05 -2.00 -0.47
CA SER A 189 -1.19 -1.74 -1.90
C SER A 189 -2.52 -2.23 -2.45
N ILE A 190 -3.22 -1.41 -3.24
CA ILE A 190 -4.51 -1.78 -3.84
C ILE A 190 -4.45 -3.09 -4.65
N ALA A 191 -3.30 -3.38 -5.27
CA ALA A 191 -3.08 -4.60 -6.05
C ALA A 191 -2.90 -5.87 -5.21
N ARG A 192 -2.63 -5.74 -3.90
CA ARG A 192 -2.26 -6.85 -3.00
C ARG A 192 -3.11 -6.91 -1.73
N VAL A 193 -3.89 -5.87 -1.43
CA VAL A 193 -4.63 -5.73 -0.17
C VAL A 193 -5.60 -6.88 0.08
N GLU A 194 -6.21 -7.43 -0.97
CA GLU A 194 -7.07 -8.62 -0.85
C GLU A 194 -6.29 -9.82 -0.30
N GLU A 195 -5.06 -10.02 -0.77
CA GLU A 195 -4.19 -11.11 -0.33
C GLU A 195 -3.71 -10.88 1.10
N THR A 196 -3.31 -9.64 1.42
CA THR A 196 -2.93 -9.23 2.79
C THR A 196 -4.05 -9.45 3.79
N VAL A 197 -5.31 -9.12 3.43
CA VAL A 197 -6.45 -9.37 4.32
C VAL A 197 -6.66 -10.86 4.56
N LYS A 198 -6.55 -11.70 3.52
CA LYS A 198 -6.64 -13.16 3.68
C LYS A 198 -5.54 -13.67 4.61
N MET A 199 -4.33 -13.14 4.51
CA MET A 199 -3.22 -13.46 5.43
C MET A 199 -3.50 -13.03 6.86
N ALA A 200 -3.95 -11.79 7.07
CA ALA A 200 -4.27 -11.25 8.40
C ALA A 200 -5.36 -12.09 9.10
N VAL A 201 -6.43 -12.43 8.37
CA VAL A 201 -7.50 -13.29 8.89
C VAL A 201 -6.98 -14.68 9.22
N ALA A 202 -6.15 -15.28 8.37
CA ALA A 202 -5.58 -16.61 8.63
C ALA A 202 -4.64 -16.63 9.84
N LEU A 203 -3.80 -15.61 10.03
CA LEU A 203 -2.96 -15.47 11.22
C LEU A 203 -3.83 -15.36 12.48
N TYR A 204 -4.89 -14.55 12.42
CA TYR A 204 -5.84 -14.37 13.51
C TYR A 204 -6.57 -15.68 13.87
N GLU A 205 -7.07 -16.42 12.89
CA GLU A 205 -7.76 -17.70 13.09
C GLU A 205 -6.84 -18.79 13.67
N ASN A 206 -5.53 -18.69 13.43
CA ASN A 206 -4.52 -19.59 13.99
C ASN A 206 -3.96 -19.11 15.35
N ASN A 207 -4.54 -18.06 15.94
CA ASN A 207 -4.10 -17.46 17.21
C ASN A 207 -2.62 -17.02 17.21
N ILE A 208 -2.10 -16.59 16.06
CA ILE A 208 -0.73 -16.07 15.96
C ILE A 208 -0.78 -14.57 16.31
N PRO A 209 -0.04 -14.10 17.33
CA PRO A 209 0.04 -12.67 17.64
C PRO A 209 0.74 -11.90 16.52
N PHE A 210 0.11 -10.83 16.00
CA PHE A 210 0.70 -9.98 14.97
C PHE A 210 0.12 -8.56 14.98
N ILE A 211 0.90 -7.60 14.48
CA ILE A 211 0.48 -6.24 14.17
C ILE A 211 0.16 -6.16 12.69
N LEU A 212 -0.99 -5.59 12.33
CA LEU A 212 -1.30 -5.24 10.94
C LEU A 212 -0.90 -3.78 10.69
N HIS A 213 0.20 -3.59 9.97
CA HIS A 213 0.62 -2.26 9.55
C HIS A 213 -0.48 -1.60 8.71
N GLU A 214 -0.80 -0.33 9.02
CA GLU A 214 -1.88 0.42 8.37
C GLU A 214 -3.26 -0.25 8.45
N GLY A 215 -3.52 -1.08 9.47
CA GLY A 215 -4.75 -1.86 9.57
C GLY A 215 -6.05 -1.05 9.44
N GLU A 216 -6.10 0.15 10.02
CA GLU A 216 -7.24 1.06 9.87
C GLU A 216 -7.42 1.52 8.41
N ALA A 217 -6.34 1.92 7.74
CA ALA A 217 -6.40 2.37 6.36
C ALA A 217 -6.79 1.22 5.41
N ILE A 218 -6.29 0.01 5.66
CA ILE A 218 -6.72 -1.21 4.96
C ILE A 218 -8.22 -1.47 5.18
N LEU A 219 -8.72 -1.35 6.41
CA LEU A 219 -10.14 -1.54 6.70
C LEU A 219 -11.03 -0.52 5.98
N GLN A 220 -10.63 0.75 5.96
CA GLN A 220 -11.34 1.79 5.21
C GLN A 220 -11.30 1.51 3.69
N MET A 221 -10.17 1.05 3.17
CA MET A 221 -10.02 0.67 1.76
C MET A 221 -10.93 -0.49 1.35
N ILE A 222 -10.93 -1.60 2.10
CA ILE A 222 -11.73 -2.77 1.75
C ILE A 222 -13.24 -2.55 1.94
N THR A 223 -13.63 -1.53 2.72
CA THR A 223 -15.03 -1.13 2.90
C THR A 223 -15.46 0.02 1.97
N GLY A 224 -14.52 0.58 1.20
CA GLY A 224 -14.75 1.69 0.27
C GLY A 224 -14.95 3.05 0.94
N ASN A 225 -14.63 3.16 2.23
CA ASN A 225 -14.81 4.37 3.02
C ASN A 225 -13.58 5.29 3.01
N ASP A 226 -12.47 4.85 2.43
CA ASP A 226 -11.28 5.66 2.21
C ASP A 226 -11.44 6.62 1.01
N TYR A 227 -10.48 7.53 0.91
CA TYR A 227 -10.31 8.40 -0.25
C TYR A 227 -9.22 7.87 -1.17
N ILE A 228 -9.49 7.88 -2.47
CA ILE A 228 -8.49 7.75 -3.53
C ILE A 228 -8.00 9.15 -3.87
N GLY A 229 -6.68 9.36 -3.84
CA GLY A 229 -6.06 10.60 -4.26
C GLY A 229 -5.96 10.69 -5.79
N ILE A 230 -6.48 11.75 -6.37
CA ILE A 230 -6.35 12.07 -7.80
C ILE A 230 -5.16 13.02 -7.94
N VAL A 231 -4.14 12.61 -8.69
CA VAL A 231 -2.92 13.40 -8.91
C VAL A 231 -2.79 13.79 -10.38
N PRO A 232 -2.08 14.89 -10.68
CA PRO A 232 -1.89 15.36 -12.04
C PRO A 232 -1.29 14.29 -12.96
N ASP A 233 -1.65 14.31 -14.23
CA ASP A 233 -1.22 13.34 -15.26
C ASP A 233 0.30 13.24 -15.50
N HIS A 234 1.08 14.23 -15.06
CA HIS A 234 2.54 14.23 -15.11
C HIS A 234 3.17 13.70 -13.82
N THR A 235 2.36 13.39 -12.81
CA THR A 235 2.77 12.80 -11.54
C THR A 235 2.49 11.30 -11.58
N TYR A 236 3.53 10.50 -11.35
CA TYR A 236 3.37 9.06 -11.20
C TYR A 236 2.57 8.78 -9.92
N PRO A 237 1.44 8.04 -9.97
CA PRO A 237 0.48 7.93 -8.88
C PRO A 237 0.91 6.92 -7.81
N VAL A 238 2.12 7.09 -7.28
CA VAL A 238 2.69 6.27 -6.21
C VAL A 238 3.48 7.18 -5.27
N TYR A 239 3.33 6.96 -3.95
CA TYR A 239 3.99 7.76 -2.91
C TYR A 239 3.60 9.25 -2.89
N CYS A 240 2.39 9.59 -3.33
CA CYS A 240 1.94 10.98 -3.42
C CYS A 240 1.38 11.56 -2.12
N HIS A 241 1.60 10.91 -0.97
CA HIS A 241 1.05 11.31 0.35
C HIS A 241 1.29 12.79 0.68
N SER A 242 2.45 13.34 0.31
CA SER A 242 2.82 14.73 0.58
C SER A 242 2.02 15.77 -0.21
N LEU A 243 1.26 15.35 -1.23
CA LEU A 243 0.39 16.22 -2.01
C LEU A 243 -0.97 16.47 -1.34
N PHE A 244 -1.31 15.69 -0.31
CA PHE A 244 -2.61 15.71 0.34
C PHE A 244 -2.51 16.12 1.82
N PRO A 245 -3.56 16.72 2.39
CA PRO A 245 -3.65 16.91 3.83
C PRO A 245 -3.61 15.58 4.59
N LYS A 246 -2.93 15.56 5.75
CA LYS A 246 -2.72 14.33 6.53
C LYS A 246 -4.03 13.74 7.07
N GLU A 247 -4.98 14.61 7.38
CA GLU A 247 -6.32 14.28 7.86
C GLU A 247 -7.14 13.44 6.86
N ASP A 248 -6.81 13.52 5.56
CA ASP A 248 -7.52 12.77 4.52
C ASP A 248 -7.06 11.31 4.45
N LYS A 249 -5.91 10.96 5.07
CA LYS A 249 -5.40 9.59 5.24
C LYS A 249 -5.36 8.79 3.92
N ILE A 250 -5.02 9.44 2.81
CA ILE A 250 -4.97 8.83 1.48
C ILE A 250 -3.70 7.98 1.35
N ILE A 251 -3.89 6.71 0.99
CA ILE A 251 -2.80 5.74 0.77
C ILE A 251 -2.82 5.11 -0.63
N ASP A 252 -3.78 5.48 -1.47
CA ASP A 252 -3.95 4.99 -2.83
C ASP A 252 -4.19 6.17 -3.77
N PHE A 253 -3.60 6.11 -4.97
CA PHE A 253 -3.56 7.25 -5.88
C PHE A 253 -3.86 6.82 -7.31
N MET A 254 -4.46 7.73 -8.07
CA MET A 254 -4.73 7.55 -9.49
C MET A 254 -4.51 8.85 -10.25
N ASN A 255 -4.23 8.75 -11.55
CA ASN A 255 -4.41 9.87 -12.46
C ASN A 255 -5.87 9.89 -12.94
N LEU A 256 -6.35 11.07 -13.33
CA LEU A 256 -7.65 11.17 -13.99
C LEU A 256 -7.56 10.55 -15.40
N GLY A 257 -8.16 9.37 -15.57
CA GLY A 257 -8.22 8.67 -16.85
C GLY A 257 -9.15 9.32 -17.87
N HIS A 258 -9.35 8.65 -19.00
CA HIS A 258 -10.26 9.08 -20.08
C HIS A 258 -11.67 8.48 -19.97
N GLU A 259 -11.83 7.45 -19.15
CA GLU A 259 -13.09 6.75 -18.94
C GLU A 259 -13.80 7.31 -17.72
N ASN A 260 -15.13 7.46 -17.80
CA ASN A 260 -15.98 7.99 -16.74
C ASN A 260 -15.53 9.35 -16.18
N THR A 261 -14.73 10.11 -16.93
CA THR A 261 -14.04 11.32 -16.48
C THR A 261 -15.01 12.37 -15.93
N GLU A 262 -16.12 12.62 -16.62
CA GLU A 262 -17.12 13.61 -16.18
C GLU A 262 -17.75 13.22 -14.84
N ALA A 263 -18.10 11.94 -14.67
CA ALA A 263 -18.67 11.42 -13.44
C ALA A 263 -17.66 11.45 -12.28
N ILE A 264 -16.38 11.16 -12.55
CA ILE A 264 -15.31 11.29 -11.56
C ILE A 264 -15.14 12.75 -11.15
N ILE A 265 -15.07 13.68 -12.12
CA ILE A 265 -14.93 15.12 -11.85
C ILE A 265 -16.07 15.64 -10.99
N SER A 266 -17.32 15.28 -11.30
CA SER A 266 -18.49 15.78 -10.58
C SER A 266 -18.62 15.24 -9.15
N ASN A 267 -18.02 14.09 -8.85
CA ASN A 267 -18.08 13.44 -7.54
C ASN A 267 -16.81 13.64 -6.70
N ALA A 268 -15.73 14.15 -7.29
CA ALA A 268 -14.49 14.41 -6.59
C ALA A 268 -14.51 15.76 -5.86
N TYR A 269 -13.79 15.82 -4.76
CA TYR A 269 -13.39 17.07 -4.13
C TYR A 269 -12.07 17.53 -4.75
N TRP A 270 -12.01 18.74 -5.29
CA TRP A 270 -10.81 19.31 -5.90
C TRP A 270 -10.18 20.32 -4.95
N TYR A 271 -8.90 20.14 -4.64
CA TYR A 271 -8.20 21.04 -3.72
C TYR A 271 -7.97 22.40 -4.39
N PRO A 272 -8.04 23.51 -3.62
CA PRO A 272 -7.70 24.83 -4.14
C PRO A 272 -6.28 24.86 -4.70
N LEU A 273 -6.09 25.63 -5.78
CA LEU A 273 -4.76 25.84 -6.35
C LEU A 273 -3.91 26.66 -5.39
N LYS A 274 -2.61 26.31 -5.28
CA LYS A 274 -1.65 27.17 -4.61
C LYS A 274 -1.44 28.41 -5.47
N PRO A 275 -1.71 29.63 -4.97
CA PRO A 275 -1.55 30.83 -5.76
C PRO A 275 -0.08 31.04 -6.10
N ILE A 276 0.18 31.49 -7.32
CA ILE A 276 1.49 31.99 -7.71
C ILE A 276 1.70 33.33 -7.02
N LEU A 277 2.86 33.49 -6.40
CA LEU A 277 3.31 34.72 -5.77
C LEU A 277 4.58 35.18 -6.47
N ILE A 278 4.67 36.48 -6.78
CA ILE A 278 5.91 37.10 -7.24
C ILE A 278 6.56 37.72 -6.02
N THR A 279 7.74 37.21 -5.66
CA THR A 279 8.62 37.77 -4.62
C THR A 279 9.71 38.62 -5.26
#